data_AF-A0A839JZW3-F1
#
_entry.id   AF-A0A839JZW3-F1
#
_cell.length_a   1.000
_cell.length_b   1.000
_cell.length_c   1.000
_cell.angle_alpha   90.00
_cell.angle_beta   90.00
_cell.angle_gamma   90.00
#
_symmetry.space_group_name_H-M   'P 1'
#
loop_
_entity.id
_entity.type
_entity.pdbx_description
1 polymer ?
#
loop_
_entity_poly.entity_id
_entity_poly.type
_entity_poly.pdbx_seq_one_letter_code
_entity_poly.pdbx_strand_id
1 'polypeptide(L)'
;MQKKLHQDDIQYQIYLKISKVLNQFISYKDYIDLNLSTPRAKYLETQIIHKLYSDLLSFVERDPASNGSANIILQAYKSFEAVVYYRIANEIRYCNDLTYESRHRLARKISEYAKYQTGIEINPGAKIGNGFVIDHGTGTVIGETTEIGNNCYILQGVILGARGIANNPKGKRHPGIGNNVEIGAFSRVLGPVNIGNNVMIAPCAVVLNDIPSNQKVIIKNQIQLIKNNNIFSNINVYALVPKEDSVFVIYGENLENSHIIAVDEYYIPIENLKISIQIRTNKYLAFKIEYQRSSDMEIGNSINLQIMIDENESIYLINNPFLNSIYTNYTNVQYVQNN
;
A
#
# COMPACT_ATOMS: atom_id res chain seq x y z
N MET A 1 -16.15 10.64 -28.22
CA MET A 1 -16.22 9.18 -28.50
C MET A 1 -14.81 8.69 -28.82
N GLN A 2 -14.09 8.15 -27.83
CA GLN A 2 -12.81 7.49 -28.11
C GLN A 2 -13.10 6.16 -28.82
N LYS A 3 -12.55 5.95 -30.02
CA LYS A 3 -12.59 4.64 -30.70
C LYS A 3 -11.92 3.63 -29.76
N LYS A 4 -12.69 2.65 -29.27
CA LYS A 4 -12.15 1.44 -28.64
C LYS A 4 -11.23 0.80 -29.68
N LEU A 5 -9.94 0.71 -29.41
CA LEU A 5 -9.02 -0.02 -30.28
C LEU A 5 -9.40 -1.49 -30.32
N HIS A 6 -9.24 -2.11 -31.48
CA HIS A 6 -9.44 -3.54 -31.61
C HIS A 6 -8.34 -4.27 -30.83
N GLN A 7 -8.67 -5.46 -30.31
CA GLN A 7 -7.76 -6.30 -29.53
C GLN A 7 -6.41 -6.50 -30.22
N ASP A 8 -6.43 -6.74 -31.54
CA ASP A 8 -5.24 -6.97 -32.36
C ASP A 8 -4.31 -5.74 -32.37
N ASP A 9 -4.86 -4.52 -32.38
CA ASP A 9 -4.06 -3.29 -32.34
C ASP A 9 -3.31 -3.16 -31.01
N ILE A 10 -3.98 -3.45 -29.90
CA ILE A 10 -3.38 -3.38 -28.55
C ILE A 10 -2.27 -4.40 -28.41
N GLN A 11 -2.51 -5.65 -28.83
CA GLN A 11 -1.51 -6.71 -28.78
C GLN A 11 -0.29 -6.37 -29.65
N TYR A 12 -0.50 -5.76 -30.82
CA TYR A 12 0.60 -5.27 -31.66
C TYR A 12 1.41 -4.16 -30.98
N GLN A 13 0.77 -3.21 -30.30
CA GLN A 13 1.49 -2.19 -29.54
C GLN A 13 2.29 -2.77 -28.36
N ILE A 14 1.75 -3.79 -27.68
CA ILE A 14 2.49 -4.55 -26.66
C ILE A 14 3.71 -5.23 -27.29
N TYR A 15 3.54 -5.89 -28.44
CA TYR A 15 4.64 -6.51 -29.19
C TYR A 15 5.75 -5.50 -29.53
N LEU A 16 5.40 -4.29 -29.97
CA LEU A 16 6.39 -3.25 -30.27
C LEU A 16 7.19 -2.84 -29.03
N LYS A 17 6.55 -2.75 -27.86
CA LYS A 17 7.27 -2.50 -26.59
C LYS A 17 8.21 -3.63 -26.21
N ILE A 18 7.75 -4.89 -26.32
CA ILE A 18 8.58 -6.07 -26.05
C ILE A 18 9.81 -6.04 -26.96
N SER A 19 9.60 -5.86 -28.26
CA SER A 19 10.67 -5.78 -29.26
C SER A 19 11.69 -4.69 -28.95
N LYS A 20 11.22 -3.50 -28.55
CA LYS A 20 12.09 -2.39 -28.14
C LYS A 20 12.97 -2.76 -26.94
N VAL A 21 12.38 -3.36 -25.90
CA VAL A 21 13.13 -3.82 -24.72
C VAL A 21 14.15 -4.88 -25.11
N LEU A 22 13.73 -5.90 -25.86
CA LEU A 22 14.62 -6.99 -26.27
C LEU A 22 15.82 -6.46 -27.08
N ASN A 23 15.59 -5.59 -28.06
CA ASN A 23 16.65 -4.97 -28.88
C ASN A 23 17.62 -4.10 -28.07
N GLN A 24 17.19 -3.57 -26.92
CA GLN A 24 18.04 -2.77 -26.06
C GLN A 24 19.02 -3.61 -25.23
N PHE A 25 18.63 -4.83 -24.83
CA PHE A 25 19.42 -5.65 -23.89
C PHE A 25 20.13 -6.84 -24.53
N ILE A 26 19.63 -7.32 -25.66
CA ILE A 26 20.16 -8.50 -26.33
C ILE A 26 21.31 -8.07 -27.23
N SER A 27 22.53 -8.48 -26.87
CA SER A 27 23.67 -8.34 -27.77
C SER A 27 23.53 -9.28 -28.96
N TYR A 28 24.28 -9.05 -30.04
CA TYR A 28 24.31 -9.99 -31.18
C TYR A 28 24.65 -11.43 -30.77
N LYS A 29 25.49 -11.61 -29.75
CA LYS A 29 25.81 -12.91 -29.17
C LYS A 29 24.62 -13.52 -28.41
N ASP A 30 23.96 -12.73 -27.57
CA ASP A 30 22.74 -13.18 -26.87
C ASP A 30 21.60 -13.46 -27.87
N TYR A 31 21.55 -12.77 -29.03
CA TYR A 31 20.57 -13.00 -30.11
C TYR A 31 20.75 -14.38 -30.76
N ILE A 32 22.01 -14.77 -31.01
CA ILE A 32 22.38 -16.11 -31.49
C ILE A 32 22.05 -17.17 -30.43
N ASP A 33 22.43 -16.93 -29.17
CA ASP A 33 22.19 -17.86 -28.06
C ASP A 33 20.68 -18.03 -27.75
N LEU A 34 19.89 -16.95 -27.86
CA LEU A 34 18.43 -16.97 -27.70
C LEU A 34 17.69 -17.59 -28.89
N ASN A 35 18.38 -17.76 -30.02
CA ASN A 35 17.84 -18.35 -31.24
C ASN A 35 16.43 -17.80 -31.55
N LEU A 36 16.29 -16.46 -31.58
CA LEU A 36 14.99 -15.77 -31.65
C LEU A 36 14.17 -16.05 -32.93
N SER A 37 14.77 -16.74 -33.89
CA SER A 37 14.13 -17.29 -35.09
C SER A 37 13.46 -18.66 -34.87
N THR A 38 13.52 -19.22 -33.65
CA THR A 38 12.93 -20.52 -33.32
C THR A 38 11.43 -20.44 -33.01
N PRO A 39 10.69 -21.55 -33.21
CA PRO A 39 9.30 -21.67 -32.73
C PRO A 39 9.14 -21.36 -31.24
N ARG A 40 10.18 -21.59 -30.43
CA ARG A 40 10.13 -21.35 -28.98
C ARG A 40 10.23 -19.87 -28.62
N ALA A 41 11.04 -19.08 -29.33
CA ALA A 41 11.05 -17.63 -29.15
C ALA A 41 9.68 -17.00 -29.46
N LYS A 42 9.04 -17.44 -30.55
CA LYS A 42 7.66 -17.05 -30.88
C LYS A 42 6.65 -17.47 -29.80
N TYR A 43 6.83 -18.66 -29.22
CA TYR A 43 5.99 -19.12 -28.11
C TYR A 43 6.15 -18.23 -26.87
N LEU A 44 7.40 -17.92 -26.46
CA LEU A 44 7.67 -17.04 -25.32
C LEU A 44 7.08 -15.65 -25.54
N GLU A 45 7.28 -15.07 -26.72
CA GLU A 45 6.67 -13.80 -27.11
C GLU A 45 5.15 -13.83 -26.96
N THR A 46 4.50 -14.87 -27.48
CA THR A 46 3.05 -15.06 -27.36
C THR A 46 2.60 -15.12 -25.90
N GLN A 47 3.35 -15.83 -25.03
CA GLN A 47 3.04 -15.90 -23.60
C GLN A 47 3.19 -14.53 -22.91
N ILE A 48 4.23 -13.78 -23.23
CA ILE A 48 4.46 -12.43 -22.67
C ILE A 48 3.33 -11.49 -23.11
N ILE A 49 2.98 -11.49 -24.40
CA ILE A 49 1.89 -10.67 -24.94
C ILE A 49 0.57 -11.01 -24.23
N HIS A 50 0.25 -12.29 -24.07
CA HIS A 50 -0.97 -12.72 -23.39
C HIS A 50 -1.02 -12.22 -21.93
N LYS A 51 0.08 -12.37 -21.18
CA LYS A 51 0.17 -11.87 -19.79
C LYS A 51 0.00 -10.36 -19.73
N LEU A 52 0.74 -9.61 -20.55
CA LEU A 52 0.69 -8.15 -20.57
C LEU A 52 -0.65 -7.61 -21.04
N TYR A 53 -1.30 -8.30 -21.97
CA TYR A 53 -2.64 -7.95 -22.40
C TYR A 53 -3.64 -8.10 -21.25
N SER A 54 -3.58 -9.21 -20.51
CA SER A 54 -4.41 -9.42 -19.32
C SER A 54 -4.12 -8.39 -18.23
N ASP A 55 -2.85 -8.06 -17.97
CA ASP A 55 -2.45 -7.05 -16.99
C ASP A 55 -2.99 -5.66 -17.39
N LEU A 56 -2.87 -5.29 -18.67
CA LEU A 56 -3.34 -4.02 -19.20
C LEU A 56 -4.86 -3.87 -19.08
N LEU A 57 -5.62 -4.90 -19.49
CA LEU A 57 -7.07 -4.88 -19.37
C LEU A 57 -7.52 -4.73 -17.91
N SER A 58 -6.85 -5.45 -17.01
CA SER A 58 -7.14 -5.38 -15.58
C SER A 58 -6.81 -4.01 -14.98
N PHE A 59 -5.81 -3.31 -15.53
CA PHE A 59 -5.50 -1.93 -15.13
C PHE A 59 -6.57 -0.96 -15.65
N VAL A 60 -6.95 -1.07 -16.92
CA VAL A 60 -8.00 -0.23 -17.54
C VAL A 60 -9.33 -0.33 -16.80
N GLU A 61 -9.70 -1.54 -16.38
CA GLU A 61 -10.97 -1.78 -15.66
C GLU A 61 -10.99 -1.13 -14.28
N ARG A 62 -9.84 -1.06 -13.60
CA ARG A 62 -9.75 -0.70 -12.18
C ARG A 62 -9.25 0.72 -11.93
N ASP A 63 -8.57 1.33 -12.91
CA ASP A 63 -8.11 2.71 -12.81
C ASP A 63 -9.05 3.70 -13.53
N PRO A 64 -9.79 4.53 -12.78
CA PRO A 64 -10.65 5.55 -13.37
C PRO A 64 -9.87 6.67 -14.08
N ALA A 65 -8.60 6.94 -13.73
CA ALA A 65 -7.81 8.02 -14.32
C ALA A 65 -7.48 7.77 -15.80
N SER A 66 -7.40 6.50 -16.19
CA SER A 66 -7.26 6.10 -17.59
C SER A 66 -8.48 6.43 -18.46
N ASN A 67 -9.65 6.72 -17.86
CA ASN A 67 -10.93 6.89 -18.54
C ASN A 67 -11.27 5.73 -19.50
N GLY A 68 -10.88 4.51 -19.15
CA GLY A 68 -11.10 3.31 -19.98
C GLY A 68 -10.14 3.18 -21.16
N SER A 69 -9.06 3.99 -21.23
CA SER A 69 -8.12 3.99 -22.36
C SER A 69 -6.87 3.15 -22.08
N ALA A 70 -6.81 1.98 -22.72
CA ALA A 70 -5.63 1.11 -22.71
C ALA A 70 -4.36 1.82 -23.26
N ASN A 71 -4.51 2.72 -24.23
CA ASN A 71 -3.39 3.45 -24.82
C ASN A 71 -2.73 4.40 -23.83
N ILE A 72 -3.51 5.08 -22.99
CA ILE A 72 -2.98 6.01 -22.00
C ILE A 72 -2.08 5.25 -21.03
N ILE A 73 -2.57 4.12 -20.50
CA ILE A 73 -1.79 3.26 -19.60
C ILE A 73 -0.55 2.74 -20.32
N LEU A 74 -0.72 2.16 -21.52
CA LEU A 74 0.37 1.58 -22.27
C LEU A 74 1.49 2.59 -22.55
N GLN A 75 1.16 3.83 -22.93
CA GLN A 75 2.15 4.81 -23.37
C GLN A 75 2.72 5.65 -22.24
N ALA A 76 1.92 6.01 -21.24
CA ALA A 76 2.30 7.00 -20.23
C ALA A 76 2.61 6.40 -18.85
N TYR A 77 2.11 5.22 -18.50
CA TYR A 77 2.19 4.75 -17.11
C TYR A 77 3.49 3.99 -16.87
N LYS A 78 4.37 4.60 -16.06
CA LYS A 78 5.64 3.99 -15.64
C LYS A 78 5.46 2.71 -14.83
N SER A 79 4.36 2.60 -14.10
CA SER A 79 4.04 1.39 -13.35
C SER A 79 3.73 0.20 -14.27
N PHE A 80 2.98 0.42 -15.36
CA PHE A 80 2.78 -0.60 -16.37
C PHE A 80 4.07 -0.92 -17.13
N GLU A 81 4.90 0.09 -17.42
CA GLU A 81 6.22 -0.12 -18.02
C GLU A 81 7.12 -1.04 -17.16
N ALA A 82 7.09 -0.91 -15.83
CA ALA A 82 7.79 -1.83 -14.93
C ALA A 82 7.29 -3.28 -15.05
N VAL A 83 5.97 -3.48 -15.18
CA VAL A 83 5.38 -4.82 -15.40
C VAL A 83 5.83 -5.40 -16.74
N VAL A 84 5.91 -4.60 -17.82
CA VAL A 84 6.47 -5.01 -19.12
C VAL A 84 7.88 -5.58 -18.96
N TYR A 85 8.79 -4.82 -18.34
CA TYR A 85 10.15 -5.30 -18.10
C TYR A 85 10.19 -6.55 -17.24
N TYR A 86 9.37 -6.63 -16.18
CA TYR A 86 9.29 -7.80 -15.32
C TYR A 86 8.84 -9.05 -16.10
N ARG A 87 7.76 -8.98 -16.89
CA ARG A 87 7.26 -10.15 -17.64
C ARG A 87 8.34 -10.69 -18.58
N ILE A 88 9.05 -9.80 -19.28
CA ILE A 88 10.16 -10.17 -20.17
C ILE A 88 11.31 -10.81 -19.36
N ALA A 89 11.76 -10.15 -18.29
CA ALA A 89 12.85 -10.65 -17.47
C ALA A 89 12.52 -11.99 -16.79
N ASN A 90 11.26 -12.19 -16.39
CA ASN A 90 10.77 -13.42 -15.78
C ASN A 90 10.78 -14.59 -16.75
N GLU A 91 10.27 -14.41 -17.97
CA GLU A 91 10.33 -15.46 -18.99
C GLU A 91 11.78 -15.83 -19.36
N ILE A 92 12.66 -14.82 -19.49
CA ILE A 92 14.10 -15.06 -19.70
C ILE A 92 14.67 -15.87 -18.54
N ARG A 93 14.39 -15.48 -17.28
CA ARG A 93 14.90 -16.13 -16.06
C ARG A 93 14.55 -17.62 -15.98
N TYR A 94 13.42 -18.03 -16.55
CA TYR A 94 12.93 -19.41 -16.56
C TYR A 94 13.07 -20.11 -17.93
N CYS A 95 13.68 -19.45 -18.92
CA CYS A 95 13.98 -20.05 -20.21
C CYS A 95 15.11 -21.08 -20.06
N ASN A 96 14.86 -22.34 -20.46
CA ASN A 96 15.84 -23.43 -20.39
C ASN A 96 16.73 -23.54 -21.63
N ASP A 97 16.46 -22.75 -22.67
CA ASP A 97 17.23 -22.75 -23.91
C ASP A 97 18.57 -21.99 -23.74
N LEU A 98 18.67 -21.16 -22.69
CA LEU A 98 19.87 -20.46 -22.28
C LEU A 98 20.57 -21.16 -21.12
N THR A 99 21.89 -21.00 -21.05
CA THR A 99 22.66 -21.37 -19.85
C THR A 99 22.15 -20.62 -18.63
N TYR A 100 22.31 -21.22 -17.44
CA TYR A 100 21.91 -20.59 -16.19
C TYR A 100 22.55 -19.20 -16.00
N GLU A 101 23.85 -19.10 -16.27
CA GLU A 101 24.62 -17.85 -16.24
C GLU A 101 24.01 -16.78 -17.15
N SER A 102 23.74 -17.10 -18.42
CA SER A 102 23.21 -16.16 -19.40
C SER A 102 21.82 -15.65 -19.02
N ARG A 103 20.89 -16.56 -18.70
CA ARG A 103 19.51 -16.17 -18.33
C ARG A 103 19.45 -15.39 -17.03
N HIS A 104 20.26 -15.77 -16.04
CA HIS A 104 20.30 -15.06 -14.76
C HIS A 104 20.84 -13.64 -14.93
N ARG A 105 21.97 -13.49 -15.64
CA ARG A 105 22.59 -12.20 -15.94
C ARG A 105 21.64 -11.28 -16.72
N LEU A 106 21.03 -11.78 -17.80
CA LEU A 106 20.16 -10.97 -18.66
C LEU A 106 18.89 -10.52 -17.93
N ALA A 107 18.20 -11.44 -17.26
CA ALA A 107 17.02 -11.11 -16.47
C ALA A 107 17.32 -10.09 -15.37
N ARG A 108 18.49 -10.21 -14.71
CA ARG A 108 18.91 -9.26 -13.68
C ARG A 108 19.21 -7.87 -14.25
N LYS A 109 19.90 -7.79 -15.40
CA LYS A 109 20.16 -6.52 -16.11
C LYS A 109 18.86 -5.80 -16.47
N ILE A 110 17.88 -6.51 -17.02
CA ILE A 110 16.58 -5.95 -17.40
C ILE A 110 15.83 -5.43 -16.16
N SER A 111 15.78 -6.22 -15.09
CA SER A 111 15.13 -5.84 -13.82
C SER A 111 15.79 -4.61 -13.17
N GLU A 112 17.12 -4.53 -13.14
CA GLU A 112 17.84 -3.35 -12.60
C GLU A 112 17.62 -2.10 -13.47
N TYR A 113 17.59 -2.25 -14.79
CA TYR A 113 17.25 -1.13 -15.66
C TYR A 113 15.81 -0.65 -15.44
N ALA A 114 14.85 -1.57 -15.32
CA ALA A 114 13.47 -1.23 -15.03
C ALA A 114 13.35 -0.45 -13.72
N LYS A 115 14.04 -0.90 -12.67
CA LYS A 115 14.15 -0.20 -11.38
C LYS A 115 14.66 1.22 -11.56
N TYR A 116 15.76 1.41 -12.30
CA TYR A 116 16.31 2.73 -12.55
C TYR A 116 15.34 3.65 -13.33
N GLN A 117 14.64 3.12 -14.34
CA GLN A 117 13.73 3.90 -15.18
C GLN A 117 12.39 4.24 -14.52
N THR A 118 11.90 3.39 -13.63
CA THR A 118 10.53 3.47 -13.11
C THR A 118 10.46 3.73 -11.60
N GLY A 119 11.54 3.48 -10.86
CA GLY A 119 11.54 3.49 -9.40
C GLY A 119 10.84 2.28 -8.76
N ILE A 120 10.57 1.23 -9.54
CA ILE A 120 9.84 0.02 -9.12
C ILE A 120 10.76 -1.19 -9.24
N GLU A 121 10.97 -1.90 -8.14
CA GLU A 121 11.84 -3.07 -8.10
C GLU A 121 11.00 -4.34 -8.08
N ILE A 122 11.05 -5.11 -9.17
CA ILE A 122 10.47 -6.45 -9.23
C ILE A 122 11.58 -7.43 -9.58
N ASN A 123 11.91 -8.33 -8.66
CA ASN A 123 12.91 -9.34 -8.90
C ASN A 123 12.43 -10.32 -9.98
N PRO A 124 13.25 -10.68 -10.99
CA PRO A 124 12.82 -11.55 -12.08
C PRO A 124 12.52 -12.99 -11.63
N GLY A 125 12.99 -13.40 -10.45
CA GLY A 125 12.66 -14.69 -9.85
C GLY A 125 11.23 -14.78 -9.30
N ALA A 126 10.59 -13.65 -8.99
CA ALA A 126 9.23 -13.62 -8.47
C ALA A 126 8.26 -14.25 -9.46
N LYS A 127 7.24 -14.95 -8.96
CA LYS A 127 6.20 -15.56 -9.80
C LYS A 127 4.91 -14.79 -9.61
N ILE A 128 4.40 -14.16 -10.65
CA ILE A 128 3.21 -13.31 -10.58
C ILE A 128 2.18 -13.81 -11.59
N GLY A 129 0.94 -14.02 -11.15
CA GLY A 129 -0.19 -14.42 -11.99
C GLY A 129 -0.62 -13.35 -12.99
N ASN A 130 -1.68 -13.60 -13.75
CA ASN A 130 -2.24 -12.69 -14.75
C ASN A 130 -3.10 -11.59 -14.12
N GLY A 131 -3.34 -10.49 -14.83
CA GLY A 131 -4.18 -9.40 -14.32
C GLY A 131 -3.52 -8.62 -13.18
N PHE A 132 -2.20 -8.62 -13.13
CA PHE A 132 -1.43 -7.96 -12.10
C PHE A 132 -1.34 -6.45 -12.37
N VAL A 133 -1.74 -5.66 -11.39
CA VAL A 133 -1.70 -4.19 -11.47
C VAL A 133 -0.79 -3.65 -10.38
N ILE A 134 0.13 -2.78 -10.80
CA ILE A 134 0.82 -1.84 -9.92
C ILE A 134 0.36 -0.45 -10.32
N ASP A 135 -0.22 0.27 -9.38
CA ASP A 135 -0.71 1.63 -9.59
C ASP A 135 0.12 2.64 -8.79
N HIS A 136 0.46 3.74 -9.45
CA HIS A 136 1.52 4.71 -9.13
C HIS A 136 2.93 4.08 -9.01
N GLY A 137 3.06 3.06 -8.17
CA GLY A 137 4.12 2.07 -8.16
C GLY A 137 5.44 2.48 -7.56
N THR A 138 5.84 3.75 -7.64
CA THR A 138 7.14 4.25 -7.16
C THR A 138 7.46 3.77 -5.74
N GLY A 139 8.69 3.25 -5.54
CA GLY A 139 9.15 2.75 -4.25
C GLY A 139 8.66 1.35 -3.88
N THR A 140 7.91 0.67 -4.76
CA THR A 140 7.48 -0.72 -4.57
C THR A 140 8.65 -1.68 -4.76
N VAL A 141 8.76 -2.68 -3.88
CA VAL A 141 9.81 -3.71 -3.90
C VAL A 141 9.19 -5.09 -3.78
N ILE A 142 9.41 -5.95 -4.78
CA ILE A 142 8.94 -7.35 -4.82
C ILE A 142 10.14 -8.30 -4.87
N GLY A 143 10.34 -9.05 -3.78
CA GLY A 143 11.48 -9.94 -3.62
C GLY A 143 11.46 -11.23 -4.47
N GLU A 144 12.63 -11.87 -4.59
CA GLU A 144 12.88 -13.00 -5.49
C GLU A 144 11.93 -14.19 -5.34
N THR A 145 11.54 -14.54 -4.12
CA THR A 145 10.72 -15.74 -3.87
C THR A 145 9.26 -15.41 -3.59
N THR A 146 8.85 -14.18 -3.95
CA THR A 146 7.46 -13.77 -3.85
C THR A 146 6.66 -14.53 -4.89
N GLU A 147 5.52 -15.06 -4.46
CA GLU A 147 4.55 -15.70 -5.34
C GLU A 147 3.25 -14.91 -5.21
N ILE A 148 2.70 -14.42 -6.31
CA ILE A 148 1.49 -13.60 -6.37
C ILE A 148 0.50 -14.28 -7.30
N GLY A 149 -0.75 -14.45 -6.86
CA GLY A 149 -1.84 -14.99 -7.64
C GLY A 149 -2.33 -14.04 -8.75
N ASN A 150 -3.46 -14.38 -9.34
CA ASN A 150 -4.10 -13.60 -10.40
C ASN A 150 -4.83 -12.38 -9.82
N ASN A 151 -5.01 -11.36 -10.66
CA ASN A 151 -5.85 -10.18 -10.43
C ASN A 151 -5.48 -9.35 -9.19
N CYS A 152 -4.23 -9.41 -8.73
CA CYS A 152 -3.79 -8.59 -7.60
C CYS A 152 -3.63 -7.12 -8.01
N TYR A 153 -3.86 -6.21 -7.05
CA TYR A 153 -3.70 -4.77 -7.21
C TYR A 153 -2.79 -4.23 -6.10
N ILE A 154 -1.69 -3.58 -6.46
CA ILE A 154 -0.69 -3.08 -5.52
C ILE A 154 -0.46 -1.58 -5.75
N LEU A 155 -0.52 -0.80 -4.67
CA LEU A 155 -0.22 0.63 -4.70
C LEU A 155 1.28 0.92 -4.49
N GLN A 156 1.66 2.19 -4.62
CA GLN A 156 3.03 2.68 -4.43
C GLN A 156 3.63 2.32 -3.07
N GLY A 157 4.96 2.20 -3.03
CA GLY A 157 5.72 2.00 -1.79
C GLY A 157 5.50 0.67 -1.09
N VAL A 158 4.81 -0.30 -1.72
CA VAL A 158 4.57 -1.61 -1.11
C VAL A 158 5.85 -2.44 -1.10
N ILE A 159 6.15 -3.09 0.03
CA ILE A 159 7.31 -3.98 0.18
C ILE A 159 6.82 -5.41 0.42
N LEU A 160 7.08 -6.30 -0.55
CA LEU A 160 6.93 -7.75 -0.41
C LEU A 160 8.34 -8.34 -0.18
N GLY A 161 8.78 -8.30 1.08
CA GLY A 161 10.17 -8.43 1.47
C GLY A 161 10.47 -9.63 2.38
N ALA A 162 11.75 -9.86 2.65
CA ALA A 162 12.19 -10.78 3.70
C ALA A 162 12.14 -10.11 5.08
N ARG A 163 12.10 -10.90 6.16
CA ARG A 163 12.21 -10.38 7.53
C ARG A 163 13.65 -10.04 7.93
N GLY A 164 14.61 -10.84 7.48
CA GLY A 164 16.01 -10.62 7.80
C GLY A 164 16.61 -9.48 6.97
N ILE A 165 17.60 -8.80 7.54
CA ILE A 165 18.31 -7.69 6.89
C ILE A 165 19.44 -8.23 6.01
N ALA A 166 20.34 -9.03 6.60
CA ALA A 166 21.43 -9.73 5.91
C ALA A 166 21.36 -11.24 6.22
N ASN A 167 22.09 -12.06 5.46
CA ASN A 167 22.20 -13.51 5.65
C ASN A 167 20.84 -14.25 5.67
N ASN A 168 19.89 -13.76 4.87
CA ASN A 168 18.61 -14.44 4.69
C ASN A 168 18.82 -15.87 4.16
N PRO A 169 17.94 -16.83 4.54
CA PRO A 169 18.07 -18.21 4.11
C PRO A 169 18.01 -18.31 2.58
N LYS A 170 18.79 -19.25 2.02
CA LYS A 170 18.64 -19.66 0.62
C LYS A 170 17.27 -20.34 0.49
N GLY A 171 16.42 -19.87 -0.41
CA GLY A 171 15.06 -20.39 -0.61
C GLY A 171 13.95 -19.42 -0.21
N LYS A 172 12.75 -19.96 0.05
CA LYS A 172 11.52 -19.20 0.33
C LYS A 172 11.70 -18.33 1.57
N ARG A 173 11.59 -17.02 1.37
CA ARG A 173 11.80 -15.99 2.41
C ARG A 173 10.93 -14.74 2.24
N HIS A 174 10.19 -14.69 1.14
CA HIS A 174 9.27 -13.61 0.79
C HIS A 174 7.83 -14.14 0.73
N PRO A 175 6.82 -13.25 0.71
CA PRO A 175 5.43 -13.65 0.86
C PRO A 175 4.88 -14.55 -0.25
N GLY A 176 3.83 -15.31 0.08
CA GLY A 176 2.85 -15.83 -0.88
C GLY A 176 1.59 -14.97 -0.80
N ILE A 177 1.11 -14.48 -1.95
CA ILE A 177 -0.07 -13.64 -2.10
C ILE A 177 -1.08 -14.41 -2.97
N GLY A 178 -2.29 -14.61 -2.46
CA GLY A 178 -3.38 -15.29 -3.17
C GLY A 178 -3.92 -14.50 -4.37
N ASN A 179 -5.06 -14.93 -4.89
CA ASN A 179 -5.77 -14.26 -5.98
C ASN A 179 -6.62 -13.09 -5.46
N ASN A 180 -6.83 -12.08 -6.31
CA ASN A 180 -7.68 -10.92 -6.02
C ASN A 180 -7.27 -10.20 -4.72
N VAL A 181 -5.97 -10.12 -4.43
CA VAL A 181 -5.48 -9.40 -3.24
C VAL A 181 -5.20 -7.96 -3.61
N GLU A 182 -5.66 -7.05 -2.76
CA GLU A 182 -5.42 -5.61 -2.85
C GLU A 182 -4.49 -5.18 -1.73
N ILE A 183 -3.39 -4.50 -2.06
CA ILE A 183 -2.39 -4.06 -1.08
C ILE A 183 -2.25 -2.55 -1.13
N GLY A 184 -2.66 -1.90 -0.05
CA GLY A 184 -2.64 -0.45 0.12
C GLY A 184 -1.24 0.14 0.14
N ALA A 185 -1.12 1.43 -0.22
CA ALA A 185 0.14 2.13 -0.37
C ALA A 185 1.02 2.03 0.89
N PHE A 186 2.34 1.95 0.70
CA PHE A 186 3.35 1.93 1.77
C PHE A 186 3.26 0.75 2.76
N SER A 187 2.47 -0.29 2.44
CA SER A 187 2.37 -1.49 3.26
C SER A 187 3.61 -2.38 3.12
N ARG A 188 3.94 -3.13 4.18
CA ARG A 188 5.06 -4.08 4.21
C ARG A 188 4.54 -5.45 4.59
N VAL A 189 4.70 -6.43 3.71
CA VAL A 189 4.41 -7.84 3.97
C VAL A 189 5.75 -8.57 4.02
N LEU A 190 6.15 -9.03 5.20
CA LEU A 190 7.53 -9.43 5.46
C LEU A 190 7.67 -10.90 5.91
N GLY A 191 8.49 -11.63 5.17
CA GLY A 191 8.82 -13.04 5.42
C GLY A 191 8.03 -14.01 4.56
N PRO A 192 8.23 -15.33 4.78
CA PRO A 192 7.48 -16.38 4.10
C PRO A 192 6.06 -16.51 4.71
N VAL A 193 5.29 -15.42 4.67
CA VAL A 193 3.90 -15.38 5.12
C VAL A 193 2.95 -15.63 3.95
N ASN A 194 1.79 -16.22 4.23
CA ASN A 194 0.76 -16.51 3.24
C ASN A 194 -0.45 -15.59 3.42
N ILE A 195 -0.79 -14.87 2.35
CA ILE A 195 -2.00 -14.06 2.26
C ILE A 195 -2.99 -14.83 1.39
N GLY A 196 -4.17 -15.12 1.93
CA GLY A 196 -5.24 -15.83 1.23
C GLY A 196 -5.84 -15.04 0.06
N ASN A 197 -6.85 -15.62 -0.58
CA ASN A 197 -7.56 -14.97 -1.69
C ASN A 197 -8.52 -13.88 -1.19
N ASN A 198 -8.82 -12.89 -2.03
CA ASN A 198 -9.79 -11.82 -1.75
C ASN A 198 -9.47 -11.08 -0.44
N VAL A 199 -8.19 -10.82 -0.20
CA VAL A 199 -7.73 -10.07 0.97
C VAL A 199 -7.48 -8.62 0.58
N MET A 200 -7.91 -7.69 1.43
CA MET A 200 -7.60 -6.28 1.30
C MET A 200 -6.70 -5.84 2.46
N ILE A 201 -5.52 -5.32 2.16
CA ILE A 201 -4.57 -4.81 3.15
C ILE A 201 -4.63 -3.27 3.14
N ALA A 202 -5.00 -2.66 4.27
CA ALA A 202 -5.00 -1.20 4.40
C ALA A 202 -3.60 -0.59 4.18
N PRO A 203 -3.52 0.66 3.65
CA PRO A 203 -2.25 1.38 3.53
C PRO A 203 -1.46 1.44 4.84
N CYS A 204 -0.13 1.55 4.72
CA CYS A 204 0.83 1.62 5.83
C CYS A 204 0.84 0.39 6.76
N ALA A 205 0.17 -0.70 6.41
CA ALA A 205 0.13 -1.90 7.24
C ALA A 205 1.48 -2.61 7.28
N VAL A 206 1.83 -3.17 8.44
CA VAL A 206 2.96 -4.11 8.58
C VAL A 206 2.40 -5.49 8.88
N VAL A 207 2.49 -6.39 7.90
CA VAL A 207 1.98 -7.75 7.97
C VAL A 207 3.14 -8.72 8.19
N LEU A 208 3.12 -9.35 9.36
CA LEU A 208 4.13 -10.32 9.78
C LEU A 208 3.59 -11.73 9.93
N ASN A 209 2.28 -11.96 9.81
CA ASN A 209 1.68 -13.28 9.98
C ASN A 209 0.73 -13.58 8.82
N ASP A 210 0.41 -14.86 8.65
CA ASP A 210 -0.51 -15.34 7.63
C ASP A 210 -1.90 -14.70 7.82
N ILE A 211 -2.56 -14.43 6.70
CA ILE A 211 -3.92 -13.88 6.66
C ILE A 211 -4.81 -14.84 5.88
N PRO A 212 -5.89 -15.38 6.47
CA PRO A 212 -6.84 -16.21 5.76
C PRO A 212 -7.53 -15.50 4.60
N SER A 213 -8.16 -16.27 3.71
CA SER A 213 -8.94 -15.69 2.59
C SER A 213 -10.16 -14.90 3.09
N ASN A 214 -10.64 -13.96 2.27
CA ASN A 214 -11.82 -13.12 2.51
C ASN A 214 -11.71 -12.26 3.77
N GLN A 215 -10.51 -11.73 4.05
CA GLN A 215 -10.24 -10.88 5.20
C GLN A 215 -9.86 -9.47 4.79
N LYS A 216 -10.05 -8.52 5.71
CA LYS A 216 -9.61 -7.13 5.54
C LYS A 216 -8.70 -6.73 6.71
N VAL A 217 -7.46 -6.38 6.39
CA VAL A 217 -6.55 -5.77 7.37
C VAL A 217 -6.88 -4.30 7.46
N ILE A 218 -7.12 -3.83 8.68
CA ILE A 218 -7.33 -2.42 8.98
C ILE A 218 -6.26 -1.94 9.96
N ILE A 219 -5.81 -0.70 9.78
CA ILE A 219 -4.95 -0.03 10.76
C ILE A 219 -5.86 0.75 11.70
N LYS A 220 -5.97 0.26 12.94
CA LYS A 220 -6.86 0.86 13.94
C LYS A 220 -6.27 2.07 14.63
N ASN A 221 -4.96 2.29 14.57
CA ASN A 221 -4.34 3.34 15.35
C ASN A 221 -3.08 3.88 14.66
N GLN A 222 -3.05 5.19 14.46
CA GLN A 222 -1.87 5.94 14.05
C GLN A 222 -1.84 7.20 14.93
N ILE A 223 -1.06 7.16 16.01
CA ILE A 223 -0.94 8.28 16.95
C ILE A 223 0.25 9.16 16.59
N GLN A 224 0.05 10.46 16.64
CA GLN A 224 1.12 11.44 16.70
C GLN A 224 1.07 12.10 18.08
N LEU A 225 2.20 12.06 18.79
CA LEU A 225 2.35 12.64 20.12
C LEU A 225 3.35 13.78 20.08
N ILE A 226 3.00 14.92 20.67
CA ILE A 226 3.92 16.03 20.93
C ILE A 226 4.10 16.14 22.45
N LYS A 227 5.35 16.21 22.90
CA LYS A 227 5.71 16.38 24.32
C LYS A 227 6.47 17.70 24.48
N ASN A 228 6.19 18.44 25.55
CA ASN A 228 7.04 19.57 25.93
C ASN A 228 8.41 19.04 26.40
N ASN A 229 9.50 19.82 26.20
CA ASN A 229 10.92 19.46 26.29
C ASN A 229 11.45 18.77 27.58
N ASN A 230 10.60 18.34 28.51
CA ASN A 230 11.00 17.43 29.57
C ASN A 230 11.18 16.01 28.98
N ILE A 231 12.45 15.62 28.84
CA ILE A 231 12.91 14.29 28.40
C ILE A 231 12.30 13.14 29.24
N PHE A 232 11.72 13.47 30.40
CA PHE A 232 11.14 12.55 31.38
C PHE A 232 9.62 12.72 31.58
N SER A 233 8.82 13.07 30.56
CA SER A 233 7.36 13.06 30.75
C SER A 233 6.94 11.69 31.28
N ASN A 234 6.28 11.63 32.44
CA ASN A 234 5.94 10.35 33.03
C ASN A 234 4.78 9.67 32.28
N ILE A 235 4.02 10.40 31.47
CA ILE A 235 2.91 9.86 30.69
C ILE A 235 3.43 9.12 29.44
N ASN A 236 2.92 7.91 29.21
CA ASN A 236 3.04 7.21 27.94
C ASN A 236 1.65 6.99 27.35
N VAL A 237 1.50 7.24 26.04
CA VAL A 237 0.27 6.96 25.30
C VAL A 237 0.62 6.00 24.16
N TYR A 238 -0.07 4.87 24.12
CA TYR A 238 0.14 3.83 23.12
C TYR A 238 -0.98 3.76 22.11
N ALA A 239 -2.22 4.08 22.52
CA ALA A 239 -3.36 4.09 21.63
C ALA A 239 -4.47 5.01 22.09
N LEU A 240 -5.25 5.50 21.12
CA LEU A 240 -6.57 6.06 21.32
C LEU A 240 -7.54 5.22 20.50
N VAL A 241 -8.47 4.56 21.18
CA VAL A 241 -9.42 3.64 20.55
C VAL A 241 -10.82 4.20 20.71
N PRO A 242 -11.54 4.51 19.62
CA PRO A 242 -12.95 4.85 19.71
C PRO A 242 -13.78 3.64 20.15
N LYS A 243 -14.84 3.94 20.88
CA LYS A 243 -15.92 3.04 21.31
C LYS A 243 -17.25 3.64 20.86
N GLU A 244 -18.33 2.95 21.19
CA GLU A 244 -19.69 3.41 20.89
C GLU A 244 -20.01 4.70 21.66
N ASP A 245 -21.03 5.44 21.20
CA ASP A 245 -21.57 6.63 21.87
C ASP A 245 -20.56 7.74 22.18
N SER A 246 -19.63 8.00 21.25
CA SER A 246 -18.56 9.01 21.40
C SER A 246 -17.67 8.78 22.62
N VAL A 247 -17.56 7.52 23.08
CA VAL A 247 -16.61 7.10 24.11
C VAL A 247 -15.27 6.77 23.45
N PHE A 248 -14.19 7.17 24.10
CA PHE A 248 -12.83 6.91 23.68
C PHE A 248 -12.05 6.31 24.83
N VAL A 249 -11.09 5.44 24.51
CA VAL A 249 -10.18 4.85 25.49
C VAL A 249 -8.75 5.13 25.08
N ILE A 250 -8.02 5.84 25.93
CA ILE A 250 -6.57 5.96 25.85
C ILE A 250 -5.95 4.78 26.57
N TYR A 251 -5.04 4.08 25.91
CA TYR A 251 -4.16 3.08 26.52
C TYR A 251 -2.76 3.66 26.67
N GLY A 252 -2.16 3.46 27.83
CA GLY A 252 -0.90 4.12 28.19
C GLY A 252 -0.32 3.65 29.52
N GLU A 253 0.56 4.46 30.08
CA GLU A 253 1.10 4.32 31.44
C GLU A 253 1.07 5.68 32.14
N ASN A 254 0.95 5.66 33.47
CA ASN A 254 0.91 6.84 34.34
C ASN A 254 -0.26 7.78 34.03
N LEU A 255 -1.43 7.20 33.71
CA LEU A 255 -2.66 7.94 33.38
C LEU A 255 -3.53 8.28 34.59
N GLU A 256 -3.22 7.76 35.78
CA GLU A 256 -4.05 7.89 37.00
C GLU A 256 -4.29 9.35 37.41
N ASN A 257 -3.26 10.20 37.32
CA ASN A 257 -3.33 11.61 37.67
C ASN A 257 -3.50 12.51 36.44
N SER A 258 -3.80 11.92 35.27
CA SER A 258 -3.91 12.69 34.03
C SER A 258 -5.27 13.37 33.87
N HIS A 259 -5.25 14.60 33.40
CA HIS A 259 -6.37 15.41 32.95
C HIS A 259 -6.38 15.47 31.43
N ILE A 260 -7.57 15.48 30.84
CA ILE A 260 -7.74 15.54 29.38
C ILE A 260 -8.64 16.70 29.01
N ILE A 261 -8.20 17.49 28.04
CA ILE A 261 -9.01 18.51 27.39
C ILE A 261 -8.96 18.35 25.87
N ALA A 262 -10.01 18.79 25.19
CA ALA A 262 -10.03 18.92 23.74
C ALA A 262 -9.39 20.26 23.36
N VAL A 263 -8.49 20.24 22.37
CA VAL A 263 -7.81 21.43 21.85
C VAL A 263 -7.88 21.46 20.33
N ASP A 264 -7.80 22.65 19.74
CA ASP A 264 -7.77 22.83 18.29
C ASP A 264 -6.36 22.61 17.69
N GLU A 265 -6.18 22.95 16.41
CA GLU A 265 -4.89 22.90 15.70
C GLU A 265 -3.84 23.91 16.19
N TYR A 266 -4.25 24.90 16.98
CA TYR A 266 -3.39 25.88 17.65
C TYR A 266 -3.16 25.57 19.12
N TYR A 267 -3.61 24.39 19.58
CA TYR A 267 -3.53 23.93 20.98
C TYR A 267 -4.35 24.78 21.95
N ILE A 268 -5.38 25.48 21.46
CA ILE A 268 -6.30 26.28 22.27
C ILE A 268 -7.45 25.38 22.73
N PRO A 269 -7.85 25.40 24.02
CA PRO A 269 -8.99 24.63 24.52
C PRO A 269 -10.28 24.90 23.75
N ILE A 270 -10.98 23.84 23.36
CA ILE A 270 -12.27 23.93 22.66
C ILE A 270 -13.39 23.99 23.70
N GLU A 271 -13.91 25.18 24.00
CA GLU A 271 -14.85 25.43 25.11
C GLU A 271 -16.20 24.69 24.96
N ASN A 272 -16.69 24.50 23.73
CA ASN A 272 -17.97 23.85 23.46
C ASN A 272 -17.89 22.31 23.45
N LEU A 273 -16.73 21.71 23.71
CA LEU A 273 -16.57 20.26 23.86
C LEU A 273 -16.38 19.89 25.33
N LYS A 274 -17.33 19.13 25.86
CA LYS A 274 -17.24 18.56 27.20
C LYS A 274 -16.59 17.18 27.13
N ILE A 275 -15.52 16.99 27.91
CA ILE A 275 -14.94 15.68 28.17
C ILE A 275 -15.41 15.17 29.54
N SER A 276 -16.11 14.04 29.53
CA SER A 276 -16.61 13.37 30.74
C SER A 276 -15.85 12.06 30.95
N ILE A 277 -14.94 12.03 31.94
CA ILE A 277 -14.18 10.83 32.30
C ILE A 277 -15.13 9.76 32.84
N GLN A 278 -15.08 8.57 32.25
CA GLN A 278 -15.90 7.42 32.66
C GLN A 278 -15.11 6.49 33.59
N ILE A 279 -13.87 6.16 33.20
CA ILE A 279 -12.98 5.28 33.95
C ILE A 279 -11.58 5.85 33.84
N ARG A 280 -10.84 5.81 34.95
CA ARG A 280 -9.42 6.16 34.96
C ARG A 280 -8.64 5.13 35.77
N THR A 281 -7.54 4.66 35.19
CA THR A 281 -6.57 3.79 35.84
C THR A 281 -5.17 4.23 35.43
N ASN A 282 -4.14 3.61 36.00
CA ASN A 282 -2.76 3.80 35.55
C ASN A 282 -2.54 3.40 34.08
N LYS A 283 -3.27 2.40 33.55
CA LYS A 283 -3.02 1.81 32.22
C LYS A 283 -3.98 2.24 31.12
N TYR A 284 -5.15 2.74 31.49
CA TYR A 284 -6.13 3.23 30.54
C TYR A 284 -7.04 4.28 31.15
N LEU A 285 -7.49 5.19 30.30
CA LEU A 285 -8.43 6.27 30.62
C LEU A 285 -9.54 6.28 29.57
N ALA A 286 -10.77 6.01 30.01
CA ALA A 286 -11.97 6.04 29.20
C ALA A 286 -12.74 7.35 29.44
N PHE A 287 -13.15 8.02 28.38
CA PHE A 287 -13.84 9.30 28.45
C PHE A 287 -14.83 9.46 27.30
N LYS A 288 -15.88 10.24 27.54
CA LYS A 288 -16.88 10.58 26.54
C LYS A 288 -16.69 12.03 26.10
N ILE A 289 -16.78 12.30 24.80
CA ILE A 289 -16.79 13.66 24.25
C ILE A 289 -18.21 14.01 23.84
N GLU A 290 -18.70 15.17 24.30
CA GLU A 290 -20.05 15.65 24.03
C GLU A 290 -20.03 17.14 23.65
N TYR A 291 -20.78 17.51 22.62
CA TYR A 291 -20.99 18.92 22.29
C TYR A 291 -21.92 19.57 23.30
N GLN A 292 -21.51 20.73 23.80
CA GLN A 292 -22.39 21.62 24.55
C GLN A 292 -23.18 22.46 23.54
N ARG A 293 -24.51 22.50 23.69
CA ARG A 293 -25.38 23.30 22.80
C ARG A 293 -24.99 24.77 22.87
N SER A 294 -24.40 25.29 21.80
CA SER A 294 -24.45 26.70 21.44
C SER A 294 -24.58 26.83 19.92
N SER A 295 -25.55 27.64 19.52
CA SER A 295 -25.88 28.03 18.15
C SER A 295 -24.68 28.66 17.44
N ASP A 296 -24.53 28.29 16.17
CA ASP A 296 -23.75 28.96 15.13
C ASP A 296 -22.23 29.04 15.33
N MET A 297 -21.51 28.03 14.85
CA MET A 297 -20.15 28.23 14.32
C MET A 297 -19.84 27.28 13.16
N GLU A 298 -19.19 27.83 12.14
CA GLU A 298 -18.35 27.09 11.21
C GLU A 298 -17.17 26.51 11.99
N ILE A 299 -17.18 25.20 12.25
CA ILE A 299 -16.06 24.52 12.89
C ILE A 299 -15.18 23.95 11.78
N GLY A 300 -14.17 24.71 11.40
CA GLY A 300 -13.10 24.29 10.48
C GLY A 300 -11.94 23.56 11.17
N ASN A 301 -11.95 23.46 12.51
CA ASN A 301 -10.75 23.10 13.27
C ASN A 301 -10.66 21.58 13.54
N SER A 302 -9.45 21.03 13.41
CA SER A 302 -9.16 19.63 13.78
C SER A 302 -9.25 19.44 15.30
N ILE A 303 -9.92 18.38 15.77
CA ILE A 303 -10.03 18.05 17.21
C ILE A 303 -8.82 17.23 17.64
N ASN A 304 -8.04 17.79 18.57
CA ASN A 304 -6.91 17.15 19.21
C ASN A 304 -7.17 16.98 20.72
N LEU A 305 -6.33 16.21 21.41
CA LEU A 305 -6.39 16.06 22.87
C LEU A 305 -5.09 16.54 23.50
N GLN A 306 -5.20 17.28 24.59
CA GLN A 306 -4.09 17.51 25.50
C GLN A 306 -4.30 16.66 26.76
N ILE A 307 -3.29 15.87 27.10
CA ILE A 307 -3.24 15.01 28.28
C ILE A 307 -2.18 15.58 29.22
N MET A 308 -2.55 15.95 30.43
CA MET A 308 -1.68 16.67 31.38
C MET A 308 -1.66 15.94 32.72
N ILE A 309 -0.50 15.80 33.37
CA ILE A 309 -0.47 15.47 34.82
C ILE A 309 -0.52 16.77 35.64
N ASP A 310 0.30 17.74 35.25
CA ASP A 310 0.40 19.07 35.84
C ASP A 310 0.70 20.11 34.74
N GLU A 311 0.87 21.38 35.12
CA GLU A 311 1.15 22.49 34.18
C GLU A 311 2.45 22.31 33.36
N ASN A 312 3.37 21.47 33.83
CA ASN A 312 4.69 21.27 33.22
C ASN A 312 4.79 19.97 32.40
N GLU A 313 3.92 18.99 32.63
CA GLU A 313 3.89 17.71 31.92
C GLU A 313 2.61 17.54 31.07
N SER A 314 2.73 17.85 29.77
CA SER A 314 1.64 17.64 28.80
C SER A 314 2.08 16.85 27.56
N ILE A 315 1.14 16.05 27.06
CA ILE A 315 1.21 15.34 25.79
C ILE A 315 0.02 15.75 24.93
N TYR A 316 0.30 16.19 23.72
CA TYR A 316 -0.73 16.43 22.73
C TYR A 316 -0.86 15.21 21.83
N LEU A 317 -2.06 14.64 21.77
CA LEU A 317 -2.44 13.64 20.78
C LEU A 317 -3.14 14.36 19.64
N ILE A 318 -2.50 14.37 18.48
CA ILE A 318 -2.95 15.16 17.34
C ILE A 318 -3.33 14.28 16.15
N ASN A 319 -4.15 14.85 15.25
CA ASN A 319 -4.52 14.26 13.96
C ASN A 319 -5.16 12.86 14.04
N ASN A 320 -5.92 12.58 15.11
CA ASN A 320 -6.59 11.28 15.21
C ASN A 320 -7.88 11.26 14.38
N PRO A 321 -8.00 10.36 13.38
CA PRO A 321 -9.14 10.35 12.47
C PRO A 321 -10.48 10.08 13.18
N PHE A 322 -10.48 9.41 14.34
CA PHE A 322 -11.70 9.12 15.08
C PHE A 322 -12.21 10.29 15.91
N LEU A 323 -11.34 11.22 16.31
CA LEU A 323 -11.77 12.45 16.99
C LEU A 323 -12.47 13.38 15.99
N ASN A 324 -11.90 13.49 14.79
CA ASN A 324 -12.47 14.29 13.71
C ASN A 324 -13.78 13.71 13.15
N SER A 325 -14.08 12.41 13.33
CA SER A 325 -15.35 11.83 12.89
C SER A 325 -16.53 12.11 13.83
N ILE A 326 -16.30 12.58 15.06
CA ILE A 326 -17.36 13.04 15.98
C ILE A 326 -18.09 14.23 15.35
N TYR A 327 -17.35 15.09 14.64
CA TYR A 327 -17.90 16.24 13.92
C TYR A 327 -18.91 15.84 12.83
N THR A 328 -18.54 14.85 12.00
CA THR A 328 -19.34 14.43 10.85
C THR A 328 -20.70 13.83 11.25
N ASN A 329 -20.76 13.19 12.42
CA ASN A 329 -22.01 12.64 12.93
C ASN A 329 -22.93 13.72 13.51
N TYR A 330 -22.40 14.79 14.10
CA TYR A 330 -23.22 15.86 14.67
C TYR A 330 -23.88 16.74 13.58
N THR A 331 -23.15 17.09 12.52
CA THR A 331 -23.68 17.88 11.39
C THR A 331 -24.78 17.15 10.63
N ASN A 332 -24.65 15.84 10.43
CA ASN A 332 -25.69 15.02 9.79
C ASN A 332 -26.96 14.89 10.64
N VAL A 333 -26.84 14.80 11.97
CA VAL A 333 -28.01 14.73 12.87
C VAL A 333 -28.80 16.04 12.86
N GLN A 334 -28.14 17.20 12.80
CA GLN A 334 -28.85 18.48 12.68
C GLN A 334 -29.52 18.67 11.31
N TYR A 335 -28.93 18.16 10.23
CA TYR A 335 -29.54 18.22 8.90
C TYR A 335 -30.82 17.37 8.76
N VAL A 336 -30.89 16.25 9.49
CA VAL A 336 -32.08 15.37 9.51
C VAL A 336 -33.18 15.90 10.43
N GLN A 337 -32.84 16.72 11.44
CA GLN A 337 -33.84 17.33 12.33
C GLN A 337 -34.44 18.64 11.79
N ASN A 338 -33.79 19.26 10.80
CA ASN A 338 -34.21 20.54 10.21
C ASN A 338 -34.82 20.41 8.79
N ASN A 339 -35.04 19.19 8.30
CA ASN A 339 -35.83 18.88 7.10
C ASN A 339 -36.93 17.88 7.48
#